data_AF-A0A7C8JJQ2-F1
#
_entry.id   AF-A0A7C8JJQ2-F1
#
_cell.length_a   1.000
_cell.length_b   1.000
_cell.length_c   1.000
_cell.angle_alpha   90.00
_cell.angle_beta   90.00
_cell.angle_gamma   90.00
#
_symmetry.space_group_name_H-M   'P 1'
#
loop_
_entity.id
_entity.type
_entity.pdbx_description
1 polymer ?
#
loop_
_entity_poly.entity_id
_entity_poly.type
_entity_poly.pdbx_seq_one_letter_code
_entity_poly.pdbx_strand_id
1 'polypeptide(L)'
;MPTAKQTIESSPQYLTLTSFTNFQSTELTALSSLTSSITPTTPPYTISTYLETLWNSFLLLYNDTEFTWSQLPDLNIYIRDWYNFSPPFSQSSTPLPGLVFSKDEWINLNAFLATLTRTSLSAEIPKSPTDYSLYAIWSLRCLEVSPETLHTLDPADIQTAAVWIVTAKTEIYKLCKEGKEYEGNLARGGEGFSEKGWKGFSLERWAVWEDAFKRLLELENEKEDVEIGVIRLVRQATVVMRMVGASNP
;
A
#
# COMPACT_ATOMS: atom_id res chain seq x y z
N MET A 1 32.87 25.71 0.87
CA MET A 1 32.54 24.27 0.77
C MET A 1 31.05 24.15 0.55
N PRO A 2 30.56 23.37 -0.43
CA PRO A 2 29.12 23.15 -0.61
C PRO A 2 28.53 22.46 0.61
N THR A 3 27.28 22.76 0.94
CA THR A 3 26.56 22.02 2.00
C THR A 3 26.18 20.62 1.52
N ALA A 4 25.94 19.68 2.45
CA ALA A 4 25.56 18.30 2.12
C ALA A 4 24.33 18.25 1.19
N LYS A 5 23.37 19.17 1.37
CA LYS A 5 22.20 19.34 0.50
C LYS A 5 22.59 19.75 -0.93
N GLN A 6 23.50 20.71 -1.09
CA GLN A 6 24.01 21.13 -2.40
C GLN A 6 24.86 20.04 -3.08
N THR A 7 25.50 19.17 -2.31
CA THR A 7 26.29 18.05 -2.82
C THR A 7 25.41 16.91 -3.33
N ILE A 8 24.25 16.72 -2.71
CA ILE A 8 23.24 15.73 -3.13
C ILE A 8 22.48 16.22 -4.36
N GLU A 9 22.03 17.48 -4.38
CA GLU A 9 21.30 18.08 -5.51
C GLU A 9 22.14 18.22 -6.78
N SER A 10 23.47 18.30 -6.64
CA SER A 10 24.41 18.30 -7.77
C SER A 10 24.97 16.92 -8.10
N SER A 11 24.57 15.88 -7.36
CA SER A 11 25.03 14.52 -7.64
C SER A 11 24.43 14.03 -8.95
N PRO A 12 25.22 13.36 -9.81
CA PRO A 12 24.71 12.77 -11.04
C PRO A 12 23.52 11.85 -10.79
N GLN A 13 23.47 11.18 -9.64
CA GLN A 13 22.37 10.30 -9.24
C GLN A 13 21.07 11.06 -8.97
N TYR A 14 21.11 12.22 -8.30
CA TYR A 14 19.94 13.07 -8.06
C TYR A 14 19.42 13.75 -9.34
N LEU A 15 20.33 14.18 -10.21
CA LEU A 15 19.99 14.74 -11.53
C LEU A 15 19.44 13.68 -12.49
N THR A 16 19.87 12.43 -12.33
CA THR A 16 19.31 11.26 -13.02
C THR A 16 17.93 10.90 -12.45
N LEU A 17 17.73 10.96 -11.13
CA LEU A 17 16.45 10.66 -10.48
C LEU A 17 15.34 11.66 -10.86
N THR A 18 15.70 12.95 -10.97
CA THR A 18 14.79 14.02 -11.40
C THR A 18 14.52 14.04 -12.90
N SER A 19 15.37 13.41 -13.72
CA SER A 19 15.08 13.19 -15.14
C SER A 19 14.14 12.00 -15.38
N PHE A 20 14.01 11.06 -14.43
CA PHE A 20 13.11 9.89 -14.52
C PHE A 20 11.66 10.14 -14.06
N THR A 21 11.36 11.26 -13.40
CA THR A 21 9.98 11.68 -13.13
C THR A 21 9.27 12.25 -14.36
N ASN A 22 10.00 12.47 -15.47
CA ASN A 22 9.44 12.69 -16.79
C ASN A 22 9.68 11.44 -17.66
N PHE A 23 8.73 10.52 -17.60
CA PHE A 23 8.74 9.28 -18.36
C PHE A 23 8.77 9.54 -19.88
N GLN A 24 9.90 9.26 -20.55
CA GLN A 24 9.93 8.62 -21.88
C GLN A 24 11.24 7.83 -22.08
N SER A 25 11.13 6.50 -22.01
CA SER A 25 11.76 5.51 -22.89
C SER A 25 13.30 5.32 -22.94
N THR A 26 13.67 4.04 -22.74
CA THR A 26 14.76 3.24 -23.37
C THR A 26 16.24 3.58 -23.10
N GLU A 27 16.90 2.79 -22.24
CA GLU A 27 17.96 1.83 -22.62
C GLU A 27 18.55 1.06 -21.40
N LEU A 28 18.82 -0.24 -21.55
CA LEU A 28 19.02 -1.27 -20.51
C LEU A 28 20.43 -1.90 -20.56
N THR A 29 21.48 -1.23 -20.07
CA THR A 29 22.85 -1.83 -20.14
C THR A 29 23.75 -1.64 -18.91
N ALA A 30 23.22 -1.48 -17.70
CA ALA A 30 24.08 -1.24 -16.52
C ALA A 30 23.68 -2.00 -15.23
N LEU A 31 23.45 -3.32 -15.28
CA LEU A 31 22.93 -4.07 -14.12
C LEU A 31 23.68 -5.32 -13.67
N SER A 32 24.91 -5.55 -14.13
CA SER A 32 25.68 -6.73 -13.72
C SER A 32 26.54 -6.56 -12.45
N SER A 33 26.46 -5.45 -11.72
CA SER A 33 27.35 -5.17 -10.58
C SER A 33 26.68 -5.10 -9.19
N LEU A 34 25.34 -5.18 -9.09
CA LEU A 34 24.62 -4.84 -7.86
C LEU A 34 24.25 -6.04 -6.96
N THR A 35 24.59 -7.28 -7.32
CA THR A 35 24.15 -8.48 -6.57
C THR A 35 25.26 -9.21 -5.80
N SER A 36 26.47 -8.64 -5.67
CA SER A 36 27.53 -9.29 -4.91
C SER A 36 27.57 -8.85 -3.43
N SER A 37 26.93 -9.68 -2.61
CA SER A 37 27.27 -9.97 -1.20
C SER A 37 26.98 -8.87 -0.17
N ILE A 38 25.91 -9.00 0.62
CA ILE A 38 25.82 -8.31 1.93
C ILE A 38 25.21 -9.24 2.99
N THR A 39 26.05 -9.64 3.94
CA THR A 39 25.70 -10.23 5.25
C THR A 39 25.26 -9.16 6.26
N PRO A 40 24.51 -9.53 7.32
CA PRO A 40 23.70 -8.59 8.10
C PRO A 40 24.48 -7.90 9.22
N THR A 41 24.90 -6.66 9.00
CA THR A 41 25.10 -5.63 10.04
C THR A 41 25.14 -4.26 9.37
N THR A 42 24.03 -3.50 9.30
CA THR A 42 24.07 -2.18 8.65
C THR A 42 23.19 -1.11 9.33
N PRO A 43 23.65 0.16 9.38
CA PRO A 43 23.02 1.24 10.16
C PRO A 43 21.83 1.90 9.43
N PRO A 44 21.09 2.82 10.09
CA PRO A 44 19.77 3.31 9.65
C PRO A 44 19.70 3.94 8.24
N TYR A 45 20.80 4.47 7.71
CA TYR A 45 20.83 5.08 6.38
C TYR A 45 20.79 4.06 5.23
N THR A 46 20.97 2.77 5.51
CA THR A 46 21.02 1.70 4.49
C THR A 46 19.63 1.20 4.08
N ILE A 47 18.59 1.41 4.89
CA ILE A 47 17.22 0.96 4.58
C ILE A 47 16.55 1.86 3.53
N SER A 48 16.88 3.17 3.50
CA SER A 48 16.51 4.06 2.39
C SER A 48 17.06 3.51 1.08
N THR A 49 18.33 3.08 1.09
CA THR A 49 18.95 2.43 -0.07
C THR A 49 18.28 1.09 -0.40
N TYR A 50 17.77 0.34 0.58
CA TYR A 50 17.06 -0.92 0.34
C TYR A 50 15.67 -0.72 -0.25
N LEU A 51 14.92 0.28 0.21
CA LEU A 51 13.62 0.66 -0.37
C LEU A 51 13.79 1.30 -1.74
N GLU A 52 14.80 2.14 -1.93
CA GLU A 52 15.21 2.62 -3.26
C GLU A 52 15.66 1.45 -4.15
N THR A 53 16.34 0.44 -3.60
CA THR A 53 16.73 -0.75 -4.35
C THR A 53 15.53 -1.61 -4.69
N LEU A 54 14.55 -1.78 -3.80
CA LEU A 54 13.29 -2.49 -4.06
C LEU A 54 12.44 -1.74 -5.09
N TRP A 55 12.39 -0.41 -5.02
CA TRP A 55 11.68 0.45 -5.96
C TRP A 55 12.34 0.49 -7.34
N ASN A 56 13.68 0.59 -7.38
CA ASN A 56 14.43 0.48 -8.62
C ASN A 56 14.36 -0.95 -9.19
N SER A 57 14.34 -1.97 -8.33
CA SER A 57 14.07 -3.36 -8.74
C SER A 57 12.66 -3.48 -9.31
N PHE A 58 11.64 -2.85 -8.71
CA PHE A 58 10.27 -2.81 -9.25
C PHE A 58 10.22 -2.23 -10.67
N LEU A 59 10.97 -1.15 -10.95
CA LEU A 59 11.06 -0.56 -12.30
C LEU A 59 11.84 -1.43 -13.29
N LEU A 60 12.80 -2.23 -12.83
CA LEU A 60 13.63 -3.12 -13.66
C LEU A 60 12.98 -4.48 -13.92
N LEU A 61 12.22 -5.00 -12.96
CA LEU A 61 11.57 -6.32 -12.98
C LEU A 61 10.30 -6.34 -13.83
N TYR A 62 9.79 -5.20 -14.28
CA TYR A 62 8.72 -5.13 -15.28
C TYR A 62 9.12 -5.77 -16.63
N ASN A 63 10.41 -6.00 -16.87
CA ASN A 63 10.94 -6.58 -18.11
C ASN A 63 11.51 -8.01 -17.97
N ASP A 64 11.51 -8.61 -16.77
CA ASP A 64 12.08 -9.95 -16.55
C ASP A 64 10.99 -10.97 -16.23
N THR A 65 10.79 -11.93 -17.12
CA THR A 65 9.70 -12.93 -17.04
C THR A 65 9.99 -14.07 -16.07
N GLU A 66 11.20 -14.17 -15.50
CA GLU A 66 11.58 -15.26 -14.60
C GLU A 66 11.58 -14.88 -13.10
N PHE A 67 11.61 -13.59 -12.77
CA PHE A 67 11.62 -13.16 -11.38
C PHE A 67 10.24 -13.29 -10.74
N THR A 68 10.20 -13.86 -9.54
CA THR A 68 8.99 -13.89 -8.72
C THR A 68 9.28 -13.26 -7.36
N TRP A 69 8.42 -12.34 -6.92
CA TRP A 69 8.55 -11.66 -5.62
C TRP A 69 8.60 -12.64 -4.43
N SER A 70 8.08 -13.86 -4.62
CA SER A 70 8.21 -14.99 -3.70
C SER A 70 9.65 -15.44 -3.42
N GLN A 71 10.61 -15.09 -4.29
CA GLN A 71 12.01 -15.46 -4.15
C GLN A 71 12.80 -14.49 -3.27
N LEU A 72 12.24 -13.33 -2.92
CA LEU A 72 12.93 -12.39 -2.02
C LEU A 72 12.90 -12.93 -0.59
N PRO A 73 14.05 -13.32 -0.01
CA PRO A 73 14.11 -13.71 1.39
C PRO A 73 13.67 -12.52 2.26
N ASP A 74 12.96 -12.81 3.34
CA ASP A 74 12.58 -11.87 4.39
C ASP A 74 11.61 -10.73 3.98
N LEU A 75 11.19 -10.63 2.71
CA LEU A 75 10.24 -9.61 2.26
C LEU A 75 8.98 -9.53 3.14
N ASN A 76 8.43 -10.68 3.51
CA ASN A 76 7.24 -10.77 4.37
C ASN A 76 7.50 -10.27 5.81
N ILE A 77 8.71 -10.47 6.33
CA ILE A 77 9.12 -9.97 7.65
C ILE A 77 9.17 -8.44 7.60
N TYR A 78 9.81 -7.87 6.56
CA TYR A 78 9.89 -6.42 6.41
C TYR A 78 8.53 -5.76 6.23
N ILE A 79 7.64 -6.33 5.40
CA ILE A 79 6.28 -5.79 5.23
C ILE A 79 5.51 -5.82 6.54
N ARG A 80 5.65 -6.91 7.32
CA ARG A 80 5.03 -7.01 8.65
C ARG A 80 5.56 -5.94 9.60
N ASP A 81 6.86 -5.73 9.62
CA ASP A 81 7.48 -4.70 10.44
C ASP A 81 7.01 -3.31 10.00
N TRP A 82 7.00 -3.00 8.70
CA TRP A 82 6.51 -1.72 8.20
C TRP A 82 5.08 -1.41 8.66
N TYR A 83 4.17 -2.38 8.65
CA TYR A 83 2.82 -2.18 9.18
C TYR A 83 2.71 -2.13 10.70
N ASN A 84 3.61 -2.77 11.44
CA ASN A 84 3.64 -2.63 12.90
C ASN A 84 4.09 -1.23 13.32
N PHE A 85 4.82 -0.52 12.45
CA PHE A 85 5.53 0.71 12.78
C PHE A 85 5.13 1.90 11.90
N SER A 86 4.22 1.71 10.95
CA SER A 86 3.66 2.74 10.08
C SER A 86 2.24 2.36 9.63
N PRO A 87 1.34 3.34 9.45
CA PRO A 87 1.46 4.71 9.91
C PRO A 87 1.11 4.74 11.41
N PRO A 88 1.79 5.58 12.19
CA PRO A 88 1.07 6.80 12.50
C PRO A 88 2.01 8.00 12.38
N PHE A 89 1.46 9.18 12.15
CA PHE A 89 2.18 10.46 12.07
C PHE A 89 2.75 10.91 13.44
N SER A 90 3.36 9.98 14.18
CA SER A 90 3.95 10.12 15.50
C SER A 90 5.29 9.38 15.54
N GLN A 91 6.37 10.13 15.81
CA GLN A 91 7.77 9.67 15.81
C GLN A 91 8.11 8.62 16.89
N SER A 92 7.16 8.17 17.71
CA SER A 92 7.42 7.40 18.92
C SER A 92 7.20 5.88 18.81
N SER A 93 6.86 5.35 17.63
CA SER A 93 6.46 3.93 17.48
C SER A 93 7.30 3.11 16.49
N THR A 94 8.46 3.60 16.06
CA THR A 94 9.37 2.84 15.19
C THR A 94 10.51 2.18 16.01
N PRO A 95 10.74 0.85 15.93
CA PRO A 95 11.89 0.19 16.55
C PRO A 95 13.16 0.39 15.73
N LEU A 96 13.04 0.93 14.52
CA LEU A 96 14.12 1.47 13.72
C LEU A 96 14.07 2.99 13.81
N PRO A 97 14.89 3.60 14.70
CA PRO A 97 15.06 5.05 14.72
C PRO A 97 15.41 5.56 13.32
N GLY A 98 14.54 6.39 12.74
CA GLY A 98 14.78 7.06 11.47
C GLY A 98 14.05 6.50 10.24
N LEU A 99 13.25 5.44 10.34
CA LEU A 99 12.38 5.02 9.23
C LEU A 99 10.97 5.58 9.43
N VAL A 100 10.67 6.70 8.76
CA VAL A 100 9.33 7.30 8.73
C VAL A 100 8.94 7.42 7.27
N PHE A 101 7.87 6.74 6.86
CA PHE A 101 7.31 6.93 5.53
C PHE A 101 6.62 8.29 5.47
N SER A 102 6.86 9.04 4.39
CA SER A 102 5.95 10.10 3.96
C SER A 102 4.59 9.50 3.58
N LYS A 103 3.56 10.35 3.51
CA LYS A 103 2.21 9.95 3.07
C LYS A 103 2.26 9.20 1.73
N ASP A 104 2.98 9.76 0.76
CA ASP A 104 3.09 9.20 -0.58
C ASP A 104 3.82 7.85 -0.62
N GLU A 105 4.92 7.70 0.13
CA GLU A 105 5.65 6.43 0.20
C GLU A 105 4.78 5.31 0.81
N TRP A 106 4.00 5.63 1.84
CA TRP A 106 3.08 4.68 2.46
C TRP A 106 1.97 4.24 1.50
N ILE A 107 1.39 5.20 0.78
CA ILE A 107 0.37 4.95 -0.25
C ILE A 107 0.93 4.08 -1.38
N ASN A 108 2.13 4.38 -1.85
CA ASN A 108 2.81 3.64 -2.91
C ASN A 108 3.15 2.20 -2.49
N LEU A 109 3.62 2.00 -1.26
CA LEU A 109 3.83 0.67 -0.69
C LEU A 109 2.53 -0.14 -0.71
N ASN A 110 1.42 0.46 -0.28
CA ASN A 110 0.12 -0.22 -0.28
C ASN A 110 -0.38 -0.53 -1.71
N ALA A 111 -0.15 0.37 -2.67
CA ALA A 111 -0.44 0.12 -4.09
C ALA A 111 0.34 -1.10 -4.63
N PHE A 112 1.61 -1.20 -4.25
CA PHE A 112 2.47 -2.31 -4.61
C PHE A 112 1.98 -3.63 -4.00
N LEU A 113 1.69 -3.67 -2.70
CA LEU A 113 1.15 -4.87 -2.03
C LEU A 113 -0.21 -5.31 -2.59
N ALA A 114 -1.07 -4.33 -2.94
CA ALA A 114 -2.33 -4.60 -3.61
C ALA A 114 -2.13 -5.23 -4.99
N THR A 115 -1.12 -4.78 -5.74
CA THR A 115 -0.76 -5.35 -7.05
C THR A 115 -0.24 -6.77 -6.92
N LEU A 116 0.63 -7.04 -5.95
CA LEU A 116 1.12 -8.40 -5.66
C LEU A 116 -0.03 -9.32 -5.26
N THR A 117 -0.92 -8.85 -4.40
CA THR A 117 -2.11 -9.59 -3.96
C THR A 117 -3.03 -9.90 -5.13
N ARG A 118 -3.35 -8.91 -5.97
CA ARG A 118 -4.17 -9.12 -7.17
C ARG A 118 -3.55 -10.20 -8.06
N THR A 119 -2.26 -10.08 -8.34
CA THR A 119 -1.55 -11.03 -9.21
C THR A 119 -1.58 -12.43 -8.61
N SER A 120 -1.26 -12.55 -7.32
CA SER A 120 -1.30 -13.80 -6.54
C SER A 120 -2.66 -14.50 -6.58
N LEU A 121 -3.75 -13.75 -6.40
CA LEU A 121 -5.11 -14.29 -6.34
C LEU A 121 -5.76 -14.50 -7.71
N SER A 122 -5.25 -13.82 -8.75
CA SER A 122 -5.68 -14.00 -10.15
C SER A 122 -5.01 -15.19 -10.84
N ALA A 123 -3.86 -15.64 -10.34
CA ALA A 123 -3.14 -16.77 -10.90
C ALA A 123 -3.89 -18.09 -10.63
N GLU A 124 -3.89 -19.00 -11.60
CA GLU A 124 -4.40 -20.37 -11.40
C GLU A 124 -3.53 -21.19 -10.43
N ILE A 125 -2.38 -20.66 -10.04
CA ILE A 125 -1.43 -21.33 -9.15
C ILE A 125 -1.91 -21.16 -7.69
N PRO A 126 -2.22 -22.26 -6.97
CA PRO A 126 -2.68 -22.19 -5.60
C PRO A 126 -1.61 -21.59 -4.67
N LYS A 127 -2.00 -20.61 -3.85
CA LYS A 127 -1.23 -20.08 -2.70
C LYS A 127 0.15 -19.55 -3.06
N SER A 128 0.22 -18.50 -3.87
CA SER A 128 1.47 -17.72 -3.99
C SER A 128 1.78 -17.04 -2.64
N PRO A 129 3.05 -17.02 -2.18
CA PRO A 129 3.46 -16.44 -0.90
C PRO A 129 3.43 -14.89 -0.89
N THR A 130 2.87 -14.29 -1.96
CA THR A 130 2.68 -12.85 -2.16
C THR A 130 1.20 -12.44 -2.02
N ASP A 131 0.37 -13.28 -1.41
CA ASP A 131 -0.97 -12.87 -0.97
C ASP A 131 -0.87 -12.00 0.30
N TYR A 132 -0.98 -10.69 0.12
CA TYR A 132 -1.00 -9.70 1.20
C TYR A 132 -2.41 -9.22 1.54
N SER A 133 -3.45 -10.01 1.23
CA SER A 133 -4.85 -9.59 1.46
C SER A 133 -5.17 -9.27 2.93
N LEU A 134 -4.47 -9.84 3.91
CA LEU A 134 -4.62 -9.44 5.32
C LEU A 134 -4.32 -7.94 5.53
N TYR A 135 -3.32 -7.42 4.82
CA TYR A 135 -2.93 -6.02 4.89
C TYR A 135 -3.96 -5.08 4.26
N ALA A 136 -4.75 -5.58 3.30
CA ALA A 136 -5.94 -4.86 2.82
C ALA A 136 -6.95 -4.63 3.95
N ILE A 137 -7.24 -5.66 4.77
CA ILE A 137 -8.12 -5.51 5.94
C ILE A 137 -7.54 -4.47 6.90
N TRP A 138 -6.23 -4.50 7.13
CA TRP A 138 -5.58 -3.57 8.06
C TRP A 138 -5.72 -2.12 7.59
N SER A 139 -5.49 -1.87 6.29
CA SER A 139 -5.66 -0.54 5.71
C SER A 139 -7.13 -0.10 5.66
N LEU A 140 -8.06 -0.99 5.29
CA LEU A 140 -9.50 -0.68 5.19
C LEU A 140 -10.18 -0.50 6.55
N ARG A 141 -9.59 -1.04 7.63
CA ARG A 141 -10.12 -0.92 8.99
C ARG A 141 -10.23 0.53 9.47
N CYS A 142 -9.46 1.47 8.90
CA CYS A 142 -9.60 2.89 9.21
C CYS A 142 -11.00 3.43 8.89
N LEU A 143 -11.72 2.81 7.95
CA LEU A 143 -13.08 3.17 7.55
C LEU A 143 -14.16 2.57 8.46
N GLU A 144 -13.79 1.62 9.33
CA GLU A 144 -14.70 0.93 10.25
C GLU A 144 -14.86 1.72 11.55
N VAL A 145 -15.26 2.98 11.41
CA VAL A 145 -15.52 3.93 12.49
C VAL A 145 -16.97 4.37 12.47
N SER A 146 -17.42 5.09 13.49
CA SER A 146 -18.78 5.63 13.50
C SER A 146 -18.95 6.69 12.39
N PRO A 147 -20.15 6.84 11.80
CA PRO A 147 -20.37 7.85 10.75
C PRO A 147 -20.00 9.28 11.17
N GLU A 148 -20.13 9.59 12.46
CA GLU A 148 -19.80 10.90 13.04
C GLU A 148 -18.30 11.16 13.08
N THR A 149 -17.45 10.11 13.06
CA THR A 149 -15.98 10.22 13.19
C THR A 149 -15.25 10.08 11.86
N LEU A 150 -15.94 9.72 10.77
CA LEU A 150 -15.33 9.61 9.43
C LEU A 150 -14.57 10.88 8.98
N HIS A 151 -15.05 12.07 9.35
CA HIS A 151 -14.42 13.34 8.98
C HIS A 151 -13.08 13.60 9.70
N THR A 152 -12.75 12.83 10.73
CA THR A 152 -11.50 12.98 11.51
C THR A 152 -10.39 12.04 11.06
N LEU A 153 -10.64 11.18 10.06
CA LEU A 153 -9.66 10.25 9.54
C LEU A 153 -8.50 11.00 8.85
N ASP A 154 -7.27 10.49 8.97
CA ASP A 154 -6.15 11.09 8.23
C ASP A 154 -6.33 10.85 6.72
N PRO A 155 -6.14 11.88 5.87
CA PRO A 155 -6.17 11.76 4.42
C PRO A 155 -5.34 10.60 3.86
N ALA A 156 -4.17 10.31 4.45
CA ALA A 156 -3.30 9.22 4.01
C ALA A 156 -3.91 7.86 4.30
N ASP A 157 -4.61 7.67 5.43
CA ASP A 157 -5.29 6.42 5.76
C ASP A 157 -6.44 6.17 4.78
N ILE A 158 -7.21 7.22 4.46
CA ILE A 158 -8.28 7.17 3.46
C ILE A 158 -7.72 6.79 2.08
N GLN A 159 -6.65 7.48 1.65
CA GLN A 159 -6.01 7.21 0.36
C GLN A 159 -5.46 5.79 0.31
N THR A 160 -4.78 5.35 1.37
CA THR A 160 -4.24 4.00 1.51
C THR A 160 -5.32 2.94 1.35
N ALA A 161 -6.44 3.08 2.06
CA ALA A 161 -7.59 2.21 1.93
C ALA A 161 -8.15 2.22 0.50
N ALA A 162 -8.26 3.40 -0.12
CA ALA A 162 -8.75 3.53 -1.48
C ALA A 162 -7.85 2.83 -2.51
N VAL A 163 -6.52 2.86 -2.36
CA VAL A 163 -5.61 2.24 -3.34
C VAL A 163 -5.74 0.72 -3.37
N TRP A 164 -5.99 0.08 -2.21
CA TRP A 164 -6.30 -1.35 -2.15
C TRP A 164 -7.53 -1.71 -2.99
N ILE A 165 -8.60 -0.92 -2.86
CA ILE A 165 -9.83 -1.13 -3.64
C ILE A 165 -9.60 -0.83 -5.12
N VAL A 166 -8.96 0.28 -5.46
CA VAL A 166 -8.68 0.62 -6.87
C VAL A 166 -7.89 -0.48 -7.56
N THR A 167 -6.89 -1.02 -6.86
CA THR A 167 -5.91 -1.95 -7.43
C THR A 167 -6.40 -3.40 -7.43
N ALA A 168 -7.06 -3.86 -6.36
CA ALA A 168 -7.38 -5.27 -6.12
C ALA A 168 -8.87 -5.52 -5.81
N LYS A 169 -9.77 -4.62 -6.24
CA LYS A 169 -11.24 -4.72 -6.03
C LYS A 169 -11.84 -6.10 -6.30
N THR A 170 -11.52 -6.71 -7.44
CA THR A 170 -12.14 -7.97 -7.87
C THR A 170 -11.78 -9.09 -6.91
N GLU A 171 -10.50 -9.17 -6.54
CA GLU A 171 -9.96 -10.18 -5.66
C GLU A 171 -10.44 -9.97 -4.22
N ILE A 172 -10.42 -8.72 -3.72
CA ILE A 172 -10.96 -8.41 -2.39
C ILE A 172 -12.46 -8.75 -2.31
N TYR A 173 -13.25 -8.39 -3.31
CA TYR A 173 -14.67 -8.73 -3.33
C TYR A 173 -14.91 -10.24 -3.37
N LYS A 174 -14.11 -10.98 -4.15
CA LYS A 174 -14.15 -12.44 -4.17
C LYS A 174 -13.87 -13.01 -2.77
N LEU A 175 -12.86 -12.51 -2.07
CA LEU A 175 -12.57 -12.90 -0.68
C LEU A 175 -13.74 -12.59 0.27
N CYS A 176 -14.45 -11.47 0.06
CA CYS A 176 -15.65 -11.12 0.81
C CYS A 176 -16.83 -12.08 0.53
N LYS A 177 -17.01 -12.51 -0.73
CA LYS A 177 -18.03 -13.48 -1.13
C LYS A 177 -17.73 -14.88 -0.60
N GLU A 178 -16.45 -15.26 -0.58
CA GLU A 178 -15.97 -16.54 -0.04
C GLU A 178 -15.92 -16.56 1.50
N GLY A 179 -16.00 -15.40 2.15
CA GLY A 179 -15.95 -15.31 3.60
C GLY A 179 -14.58 -15.70 4.18
N LYS A 180 -13.48 -15.34 3.51
CA LYS A 180 -12.12 -15.72 3.96
C LYS A 180 -11.86 -15.17 5.36
N GLU A 181 -11.61 -16.07 6.31
CA GLU A 181 -11.25 -15.77 7.70
C GLU A 181 -9.74 -15.93 7.96
N TYR A 182 -9.29 -15.29 9.03
CA TYR A 182 -7.94 -15.39 9.58
C TYR A 182 -8.00 -15.83 11.04
N GLU A 183 -6.95 -16.51 11.47
CA GLU A 183 -6.82 -16.99 12.84
C GLU A 183 -6.72 -15.84 13.86
N GLY A 184 -7.37 -16.05 15.01
CA GLY A 184 -7.34 -15.12 16.13
C GLY A 184 -7.89 -13.72 15.81
N ASN A 185 -7.19 -12.69 16.32
CA ASN A 185 -7.63 -11.29 16.23
C ASN A 185 -6.99 -10.51 15.06
N LEU A 186 -6.31 -11.18 14.13
CA LEU A 186 -5.57 -10.53 13.05
C LEU A 186 -6.48 -9.66 12.17
N ALA A 187 -7.69 -10.13 11.91
CA ALA A 187 -8.66 -9.49 11.03
C ALA A 187 -9.92 -8.98 11.76
N ARG A 188 -9.79 -8.60 13.04
CA ARG A 188 -10.89 -8.00 13.81
C ARG A 188 -11.49 -6.75 13.15
N GLY A 189 -12.70 -6.38 13.55
CA GLY A 189 -13.34 -5.12 13.16
C GLY A 189 -12.62 -3.88 13.71
N GLY A 190 -12.85 -2.73 13.08
CA GLY A 190 -12.46 -1.41 13.58
C GLY A 190 -13.30 -0.94 14.76
N GLU A 191 -12.98 0.26 15.26
CA GLU A 191 -13.56 0.80 16.49
C GLU A 191 -15.09 0.87 16.46
N GLY A 192 -15.68 1.29 15.34
CA GLY A 192 -17.12 1.43 15.18
C GLY A 192 -17.88 0.12 15.01
N PHE A 193 -17.17 -1.01 14.91
CA PHE A 193 -17.74 -2.33 14.58
C PHE A 193 -17.11 -3.46 15.42
N SER A 194 -16.55 -3.13 16.58
CA SER A 194 -15.85 -4.09 17.44
C SER A 194 -16.73 -5.24 17.92
N GLU A 195 -18.04 -5.00 18.05
CA GLU A 195 -19.07 -5.95 18.47
C GLU A 195 -19.48 -6.94 17.37
N LYS A 196 -19.14 -6.68 16.10
CA LYS A 196 -19.48 -7.56 14.96
C LYS A 196 -18.75 -8.89 14.98
N GLY A 197 -17.64 -9.00 15.74
CA GLY A 197 -16.88 -10.24 15.85
C GLY A 197 -16.24 -10.72 14.55
N TRP A 198 -16.05 -9.83 13.56
CA TRP A 198 -15.46 -10.19 12.27
C TRP A 198 -14.06 -10.79 12.43
N LYS A 199 -13.79 -11.84 11.66
CA LYS A 199 -12.49 -12.53 11.61
C LYS A 199 -11.83 -12.47 10.24
N GLY A 200 -12.34 -11.66 9.32
CA GLY A 200 -11.89 -11.71 7.94
C GLY A 200 -12.69 -10.82 7.01
N PHE A 201 -12.78 -11.27 5.77
CA PHE A 201 -13.56 -10.65 4.71
C PHE A 201 -15.01 -11.11 4.78
N SER A 202 -15.95 -10.19 4.55
CA SER A 202 -17.38 -10.51 4.44
C SER A 202 -18.08 -9.47 3.57
N LEU A 203 -19.21 -9.83 2.98
CA LEU A 203 -20.04 -8.88 2.23
C LEU A 203 -20.59 -7.75 3.12
N GLU A 204 -20.87 -8.03 4.40
CA GLU A 204 -21.26 -7.00 5.37
C GLU A 204 -20.15 -5.95 5.53
N ARG A 205 -18.91 -6.40 5.69
CA ARG A 205 -17.74 -5.54 5.84
C ARG A 205 -17.45 -4.74 4.57
N TRP A 206 -17.61 -5.36 3.41
CA TRP A 206 -17.53 -4.67 2.13
C TRP A 206 -18.53 -3.51 2.02
N ALA A 207 -19.78 -3.73 2.43
CA ALA A 207 -20.81 -2.69 2.40
C ALA A 207 -20.45 -1.51 3.31
N VAL A 208 -19.86 -1.77 4.49
CA VAL A 208 -19.36 -0.72 5.39
C VAL A 208 -18.27 0.13 4.72
N TRP A 209 -17.30 -0.50 4.06
CA TRP A 209 -16.25 0.25 3.35
C TRP A 209 -16.82 1.07 2.18
N GLU A 210 -17.78 0.51 1.43
CA GLU A 210 -18.43 1.21 0.32
C GLU A 210 -19.21 2.44 0.81
N ASP A 211 -19.95 2.30 1.90
CA ASP A 211 -20.71 3.39 2.51
C ASP A 211 -19.79 4.49 3.05
N ALA A 212 -18.72 4.11 3.75
CA ALA A 212 -17.71 5.04 4.25
C ALA A 212 -17.10 5.87 3.11
N PHE A 213 -16.71 5.26 1.98
CA PHE A 213 -16.19 6.00 0.84
C PHE A 213 -17.22 6.95 0.21
N LYS A 214 -18.50 6.54 0.10
CA LYS A 214 -19.57 7.43 -0.37
C LYS A 214 -19.70 8.64 0.55
N ARG A 215 -19.73 8.41 1.86
CA ARG A 215 -19.86 9.49 2.85
C ARG A 215 -18.66 10.43 2.84
N LEU A 216 -17.45 9.91 2.67
CA LEU A 216 -16.24 10.72 2.51
C LEU A 216 -16.32 11.63 1.28
N LEU A 217 -16.89 11.18 0.16
CA LEU A 217 -17.10 12.04 -1.01
C LEU A 217 -18.09 13.18 -0.75
N GLU A 218 -19.15 12.91 0.01
CA GLU A 218 -20.12 13.94 0.40
C GLU A 218 -19.45 15.01 1.27
N LEU A 219 -18.73 14.58 2.31
CA LEU A 219 -18.00 15.46 3.21
C LEU A 219 -16.96 16.31 2.48
N GLU A 220 -16.19 15.73 1.56
CA GLU A 220 -15.19 16.47 0.79
C GLU A 220 -15.82 17.49 -0.18
N ASN A 221 -17.00 17.20 -0.75
CA ASN A 221 -17.69 18.18 -1.60
C ASN A 221 -18.27 19.37 -0.82
N GLU A 222 -18.44 19.25 0.50
CA GLU A 222 -18.91 20.31 1.39
C GLU A 222 -17.77 21.24 1.86
N LYS A 223 -16.50 20.85 1.67
CA LYS A 223 -15.32 21.64 2.06
C LYS A 223 -15.03 22.76 1.06
N GLU A 224 -14.63 23.92 1.56
CA GLU A 224 -14.14 25.03 0.72
C GLU A 224 -12.79 24.72 0.09
N ASP A 225 -11.92 24.01 0.81
CA ASP A 225 -10.58 23.62 0.36
C ASP A 225 -10.50 22.10 0.21
N VAL A 226 -10.66 21.67 -1.04
CA VAL A 226 -10.82 20.27 -1.42
C VAL A 226 -9.46 19.59 -1.57
N GLU A 227 -9.25 18.46 -0.87
CA GLU A 227 -8.04 17.66 -1.05
C GLU A 227 -8.14 16.76 -2.30
N ILE A 228 -7.71 17.31 -3.44
CA ILE A 228 -7.84 16.69 -4.78
C ILE A 228 -7.31 15.25 -4.82
N GLY A 229 -6.21 14.97 -4.12
CA GLY A 229 -5.61 13.63 -4.05
C GLY A 229 -6.54 12.59 -3.41
N VAL A 230 -7.16 12.95 -2.27
CA VAL A 230 -8.13 12.11 -1.55
C VAL A 230 -9.36 11.89 -2.42
N ILE A 231 -9.97 12.98 -2.91
CA ILE A 231 -11.17 12.90 -3.75
C ILE A 231 -10.94 11.98 -4.95
N ARG A 232 -9.80 12.10 -5.64
CA ARG A 232 -9.52 11.31 -6.84
C ARG A 232 -9.54 9.80 -6.54
N LEU A 233 -8.80 9.37 -5.52
CA LEU A 233 -8.70 7.95 -5.17
C LEU A 233 -10.02 7.41 -4.59
N VAL A 234 -10.71 8.18 -3.73
CA VAL A 234 -12.00 7.77 -3.15
C VAL A 234 -13.08 7.67 -4.24
N ARG A 235 -13.11 8.61 -5.20
CA ARG A 235 -14.04 8.52 -6.36
C ARG A 235 -13.76 7.27 -7.18
N GLN A 236 -12.50 6.97 -7.48
CA GLN A 236 -12.12 5.75 -8.19
C GLN A 236 -12.55 4.51 -7.42
N ALA A 237 -12.25 4.43 -6.11
CA ALA A 237 -12.67 3.32 -5.24
C ALA A 237 -14.18 3.10 -5.29
N THR A 238 -14.98 4.16 -5.10
CA THR A 238 -16.45 4.10 -5.14
C THR A 238 -16.97 3.60 -6.49
N VAL A 239 -16.40 4.07 -7.61
CA VAL A 239 -16.80 3.63 -8.96
C VAL A 239 -16.50 2.15 -9.15
N VAL A 240 -15.29 1.71 -8.79
CA VAL A 240 -14.89 0.32 -9.03
C VAL A 240 -15.63 -0.66 -8.12
N MET A 241 -15.99 -0.27 -6.89
CA MET A 241 -16.80 -1.11 -6.00
C MET A 241 -18.20 -1.37 -6.57
N ARG A 242 -18.84 -0.32 -7.12
CA ARG A 242 -20.15 -0.45 -7.81
C ARG A 242 -20.08 -1.38 -9.01
N MET A 243 -19.01 -1.29 -9.81
CA MET A 243 -18.83 -2.15 -10.99
C MET A 243 -18.72 -3.63 -10.63
N VAL A 244 -18.03 -3.97 -9.53
CA VAL A 244 -17.87 -5.37 -9.12
C VAL A 244 -19.16 -5.95 -8.55
N GLY A 245 -19.89 -5.18 -7.73
CA GLY A 245 -21.19 -5.61 -7.19
C GLY A 245 -22.24 -5.83 -8.29
N ALA A 246 -22.19 -5.06 -9.37
CA ALA A 246 -23.08 -5.23 -10.53
C ALA A 246 -22.71 -6.41 -11.44
N SER A 247 -21.44 -6.83 -11.43
CA SER A 247 -20.93 -7.88 -12.35
C SER A 247 -20.95 -9.29 -11.75
N ASN A 248 -21.15 -9.44 -10.44
CA ASN A 248 -21.10 -10.72 -9.71
C ASN A 248 -22.31 -10.94 -8.78
N PRO A 249 -23.55 -11.02 -9.31
CA PRO A 249 -24.75 -11.29 -8.51
C PRO A 249 -24.69 -12.62 -7.72
#